data_AF-A0A839WS70-F1
#
_entry.id   AF-A0A839WS70-F1
#
_cell.length_a   1.000
_cell.length_b   1.000
_cell.length_c   1.000
_cell.angle_alpha   90.00
_cell.angle_beta   90.00
_cell.angle_gamma   90.00
#
_symmetry.space_group_name_H-M   'P 1'
#
loop_
_entity.id
_entity.type
_entity.pdbx_description
1 polymer ?
#
loop_
_entity_poly.entity_id
_entity_poly.type
_entity_poly.pdbx_seq_one_letter_code
_entity_poly.pdbx_strand_id
1 'polypeptide(L)'
;MTWDALQCAALDALGHVRYRTQLPGQTLPDDALLDALLRAAGRSRDAEDAFAIYRSLGELRALRDAQAKRALWPTLRRLRARAG
;
A
#
# COMPACT_ATOMS: atom_id res chain seq x y z
N MET A 1 5.81 -11.71 -19.06
CA MET A 1 4.94 -12.82 -18.63
C MET A 1 4.59 -12.58 -17.18
N THR A 2 3.31 -12.49 -16.85
CA THR A 2 2.81 -12.26 -15.49
C THR A 2 2.28 -13.59 -14.97
N TRP A 3 2.69 -14.01 -13.79
CA TRP A 3 2.26 -15.27 -13.18
C TRP A 3 0.81 -15.15 -12.70
N ASP A 4 -0.02 -16.16 -12.94
CA ASP A 4 -1.41 -16.17 -12.50
C ASP A 4 -1.56 -16.66 -11.05
N ALA A 5 -2.77 -16.52 -10.49
CA ALA A 5 -3.05 -16.87 -9.10
C ALA A 5 -2.88 -18.37 -8.81
N LEU A 6 -3.18 -19.24 -9.78
CA LEU A 6 -3.05 -20.69 -9.62
C LEU A 6 -1.58 -21.10 -9.57
N GLN A 7 -0.76 -20.53 -10.45
CA GLN A 7 0.67 -20.78 -10.49
C GLN A 7 1.36 -20.28 -9.21
N CYS A 8 0.94 -19.12 -8.70
CA CYS A 8 1.46 -18.62 -7.43
C CYS A 8 1.10 -19.56 -6.27
N ALA A 9 -0.16 -20.00 -6.18
CA ALA A 9 -0.61 -20.92 -5.13
C ALA A 9 0.12 -22.27 -5.19
N ALA A 10 0.41 -22.78 -6.39
CA ALA A 10 1.18 -24.01 -6.58
C ALA A 10 2.63 -23.86 -6.07
N LEU A 11 3.28 -22.72 -6.34
CA LEU A 11 4.63 -22.46 -5.86
C LEU A 11 4.68 -22.30 -4.33
N ASP A 12 3.70 -21.62 -3.74
CA ASP A 12 3.57 -21.48 -2.29
C ASP A 12 3.41 -22.86 -1.63
N ALA A 13 2.59 -23.74 -2.22
CA ALA A 13 2.39 -25.11 -1.73
C ALA A 13 3.65 -26.00 -1.84
N LEU A 14 4.53 -25.72 -2.80
CA LEU A 14 5.84 -26.36 -2.95
C LEU A 14 6.91 -25.80 -2.01
N GLY A 15 6.56 -24.82 -1.17
CA GLY A 15 7.46 -24.20 -0.20
C GLY A 15 8.40 -23.14 -0.80
N HIS A 16 8.10 -22.65 -2.00
CA HIS A 16 8.88 -21.56 -2.59
C HIS A 16 8.52 -20.22 -1.94
N VAL A 17 9.55 -19.42 -1.63
CA VAL A 17 9.36 -18.07 -1.11
C VAL A 17 9.36 -17.08 -2.26
N ARG A 18 8.29 -16.27 -2.34
CA ARG A 18 8.21 -15.18 -3.30
C ARG A 18 9.08 -14.00 -2.85
N TYR A 19 10.15 -13.74 -3.59
CA TYR A 19 10.90 -12.48 -3.46
C TYR A 19 10.15 -11.37 -4.20
N ARG A 20 9.92 -10.25 -3.52
CA ARG A 20 9.49 -9.02 -4.18
C ARG A 20 10.70 -8.15 -4.47
N THR A 21 10.80 -7.71 -5.71
CA THR A 21 11.78 -6.70 -6.13
C THR A 21 11.34 -5.36 -5.57
N GLN A 22 11.98 -4.89 -4.50
CA GLN A 22 11.89 -3.49 -4.09
C GLN A 22 12.77 -2.68 -5.05
N LEU A 23 12.21 -1.67 -5.72
CA LEU A 23 13.05 -0.73 -6.45
C LEU A 23 13.89 0.06 -5.42
N PRO A 24 15.20 0.27 -5.68
CA PRO A 24 16.03 1.11 -4.83
C PRO A 24 15.38 2.49 -4.66
N GLY A 25 15.23 2.94 -3.40
CA GLY A 25 14.57 4.21 -3.07
C GLY A 25 13.04 4.16 -2.97
N GLN A 26 12.39 3.01 -3.22
CA GLN A 26 10.96 2.81 -3.02
C GLN A 26 10.64 2.06 -1.72
N THR A 27 11.24 2.51 -0.62
CA THR A 27 10.98 1.95 0.71
C THR A 27 9.87 2.73 1.40
N LEU A 28 8.87 2.01 1.91
CA LEU A 28 7.84 2.60 2.77
C LEU A 28 8.42 2.78 4.18
N PRO A 29 8.26 3.96 4.81
CA PRO A 29 8.68 4.16 6.18
C PRO A 29 7.93 3.21 7.12
N ASP A 30 8.58 2.76 8.18
CA ASP A 30 7.91 1.96 9.21
C ASP A 30 7.14 2.88 10.17
N ASP A 31 5.88 3.18 9.83
CA ASP A 31 5.02 4.09 10.61
C ASP A 31 3.56 3.55 10.65
N ALA A 32 3.02 3.41 11.86
CA ALA A 32 1.66 2.92 12.08
C ALA A 32 0.57 3.82 11.45
N LEU A 33 0.83 5.13 11.30
CA LEU A 33 -0.07 6.05 10.61
C LEU A 33 -0.15 5.70 9.11
N LEU A 34 0.97 5.35 8.50
CA LEU A 34 0.98 4.92 7.10
C LEU A 34 0.15 3.64 6.93
N ASP A 35 0.32 2.68 7.82
CA ASP A 35 -0.46 1.43 7.78
C ASP A 35 -1.96 1.69 7.91
N ALA A 36 -2.37 2.61 8.79
CA ALA A 36 -3.76 3.01 8.93
C ALA A 36 -4.30 3.71 7.67
N LEU A 37 -3.50 4.56 7.01
CA LEU A 37 -3.90 5.27 5.78
C LEU A 37 -4.01 4.32 4.59
N LEU A 38 -3.08 3.37 4.42
CA LEU A 38 -3.15 2.33 3.39
C LEU A 38 -4.40 1.47 3.60
N ARG A 39 -4.66 1.04 4.84
CA ARG A 39 -5.87 0.27 5.16
C ARG A 39 -7.14 1.06 4.87
N ALA A 40 -7.17 2.35 5.18
CA ALA A 40 -8.29 3.23 4.86
C ALA A 40 -8.51 3.40 3.34
N ALA A 41 -7.43 3.31 2.55
CA ALA A 41 -7.49 3.25 1.08
C ALA A 41 -7.81 1.86 0.52
N GLY A 42 -8.01 0.83 1.36
CA GLY A 42 -8.24 -0.55 0.91
C GLY A 42 -6.98 -1.25 0.40
N ARG A 43 -5.80 -0.86 0.89
CA ARG A 43 -4.50 -1.42 0.50
C ARG A 43 -3.74 -1.93 1.72
N SER A 44 -2.83 -2.86 1.48
CA SER A 44 -1.80 -3.27 2.43
C SER A 44 -0.45 -2.68 2.00
N ARG A 45 0.56 -2.75 2.88
CA ARG A 45 1.96 -2.40 2.54
C ARG A 45 2.50 -3.22 1.38
N ASP A 46 1.92 -4.39 1.17
CA ASP A 46 2.25 -5.37 0.14
C ASP A 46 1.63 -5.06 -1.22
N ALA A 47 0.75 -4.07 -1.32
CA ALA A 47 0.16 -3.70 -2.59
C ALA A 47 1.19 -3.05 -3.52
N GLU A 48 1.14 -3.37 -4.82
CA GLU A 48 2.08 -2.82 -5.81
C GLU A 48 1.99 -1.28 -5.92
N ASP A 49 0.82 -0.70 -5.63
CA ASP A 49 0.58 0.74 -5.65
C ASP A 49 0.81 1.42 -4.29
N ALA A 50 1.23 0.69 -3.24
CA ALA A 50 1.38 1.24 -1.89
C ALA A 50 2.39 2.40 -1.83
N PHE A 51 3.52 2.28 -2.54
CA PHE A 51 4.52 3.35 -2.62
C PHE A 51 4.01 4.59 -3.38
N ALA A 52 3.25 4.37 -4.46
CA ALA A 52 2.63 5.47 -5.21
C ALA A 52 1.61 6.22 -4.35
N ILE A 53 0.82 5.50 -3.55
CA ILE A 53 -0.12 6.10 -2.59
C ILE A 53 0.65 6.89 -1.53
N TYR A 54 1.68 6.31 -0.91
CA TYR A 54 2.53 7.01 0.07
C TYR A 54 3.06 8.34 -0.48
N ARG A 55 3.64 8.34 -1.68
CA ARG A 55 4.15 9.55 -2.33
C ARG A 55 3.08 10.62 -2.57
N SER A 56 1.82 10.20 -2.78
CA SER A 56 0.72 11.14 -3.01
C SER A 56 0.15 11.79 -1.74
N LEU A 57 0.43 11.21 -0.56
CA LEU A 57 -0.09 11.70 0.72
C LEU A 57 0.69 12.90 1.26
N GLY A 58 1.91 13.13 0.77
CA GLY A 58 2.82 14.17 1.28
C GLY A 58 3.48 13.76 2.61
N GLU A 59 3.97 14.73 3.38
CA GLU A 59 4.70 14.44 4.61
C GLU A 59 3.79 13.89 5.73
N LEU A 60 4.08 12.67 6.19
CA LEU A 60 3.34 12.00 7.28
C LEU A 60 3.27 12.84 8.56
N ARG A 61 4.30 13.66 8.84
CA ARG A 61 4.33 14.53 10.02
C ARG A 61 3.25 15.62 9.96
N ALA A 62 3.01 16.21 8.80
CA ALA A 62 1.93 17.17 8.59
C ALA A 62 0.55 16.50 8.75
N LEU A 63 0.46 15.22 8.39
CA LEU A 63 -0.75 14.40 8.56
C LEU A 63 -1.00 13.96 10.00
N ARG A 64 -0.24 14.42 11.00
CA ARG A 64 -0.59 14.21 12.41
C ARG A 64 -1.70 15.16 12.87
N ASP A 65 -1.86 16.30 12.19
CA ASP A 65 -2.95 17.25 12.43
C ASP A 65 -4.32 16.67 12.03
N ALA A 66 -5.34 16.97 12.83
CA ALA A 66 -6.70 16.46 12.64
C ALA A 66 -7.38 17.05 11.40
N GLN A 67 -7.12 18.31 11.06
CA GLN A 67 -7.69 18.94 9.87
C GLN A 67 -7.04 18.38 8.61
N ALA A 68 -5.72 18.23 8.60
CA ALA A 68 -4.98 17.59 7.50
C ALA A 68 -5.47 16.16 7.22
N LYS A 69 -5.68 15.34 8.28
CA LYS A 69 -6.27 13.99 8.12
C LYS A 69 -7.66 14.02 7.51
N ARG A 70 -8.53 14.92 7.98
CA ARG A 70 -9.91 15.06 7.47
C ARG A 70 -9.95 15.48 6.01
N ALA A 71 -9.02 16.33 5.58
CA ALA A 71 -8.91 16.74 4.18
C ALA A 71 -8.57 15.56 3.24
N LEU A 72 -7.87 14.54 3.73
CA LEU A 72 -7.51 13.35 2.95
C LEU A 72 -8.63 12.31 2.82
N TRP A 73 -9.64 12.34 3.70
CA TRP A 73 -10.70 11.33 3.73
C TRP A 73 -11.45 11.13 2.41
N PRO A 74 -11.84 12.18 1.67
CA PRO A 74 -12.47 12.02 0.36
C PRO A 74 -11.58 11.24 -0.63
N THR A 75 -10.28 11.52 -0.64
CA THR A 75 -9.30 10.84 -1.50
C THR A 75 -9.15 9.37 -1.12
N LEU A 76 -9.01 9.06 0.17
CA LEU A 76 -8.92 7.68 0.66
C LEU A 76 -10.17 6.86 0.30
N ARG A 77 -11.37 7.46 0.42
CA ARG A 77 -12.61 6.81 0.01
C ARG A 77 -12.66 6.51 -1.48
N ARG A 78 -12.17 7.43 -2.33
CA ARG A 78 -12.08 7.19 -3.78
C ARG A 78 -11.08 6.09 -4.12
N LEU A 79 -9.93 6.05 -3.44
CA LEU A 79 -8.95 4.97 -3.60
C LEU A 79 -9.56 3.62 -3.20
N ARG A 80 -10.27 3.57 -2.07
CA ARG A 80 -10.96 2.36 -1.62
C ARG A 80 -12.08 1.91 -2.56
N ALA A 81 -12.79 2.83 -3.20
CA ALA A 81 -13.80 2.50 -4.20
C ALA A 81 -13.19 1.89 -5.47
N ARG A 82 -11.93 2.20 -5.79
CA ARG A 82 -11.16 1.60 -6.90
C ARG A 82 -10.42 0.33 -6.51
N ALA A 83 -10.48 -0.02 -5.23
CA ALA A 83 -9.72 -1.13 -4.66
C ALA A 83 -10.48 -2.46 -4.70
N GLY A 84 -11.81 -2.41 -4.71
CA GLY A 84 -12.69 -3.56 -4.90
C GLY A 84 -13.08 -3.71 -6.36
#